data_AF-A0A3R7P1E5-F1
#
_entry.id   AF-A0A3R7P1E5-F1
#
_cell.length_a   1.000
_cell.length_b   1.000
_cell.length_c   1.000
_cell.angle_alpha   90.00
_cell.angle_beta   90.00
_cell.angle_gamma   90.00
#
_symmetry.space_group_name_H-M   'P 1'
#
loop_
_entity.id
_entity.type
_entity.pdbx_description
1 polymer ?
#
loop_
_entity_poly.entity_id
_entity_poly.type
_entity_poly.pdbx_seq_one_letter_code
_entity_poly.pdbx_strand_id
1 'polypeptide(L)'
;MGDEEARRRDIAARIGAAIRDAQYALTVNSPQRVPNAMSESHAALVALSEYLALPNGVPKAAAVAKRIAKVWRSIMALLHHGGSAAASTTQCDTADLHDELTGHERSMLHFLDEAADDSELQRLREKLAGLQEERDGVAALLHGAQQELATLKASIDSQTRDSPPSTAELERVRNENNNLRELLQEEVLKATALAESLSESNAQLHQMRLTNAAMEASLEQHRSDLKEKERELAAAVRAASRAAVLASPATDTDELEALHLQVKLLRQALRECSNNSDAAEIKAGKKTLVDVEYEHQEQLLAMKETLEAQCKRESNLTQHIENLKKFIVETENELAHARQRAEEAERVSQETHGTVERLATLEAALEHERAQHADEVESLRVALEHARQRAEEAERVPQETHDTAEQRHGEQLATLEAALEHERAQHADAVEKPPCGA
;
A
#
# COMPACT_ATOMS: atom_id res chain seq x y z
N MET A 1 -27.67 4.08 17.28
CA MET A 1 -27.52 3.31 16.03
C MET A 1 -27.97 4.08 14.80
N GLY A 2 -29.21 4.62 14.73
CA GLY A 2 -29.67 5.33 13.52
C GLY A 2 -28.95 6.66 13.17
N ASP A 3 -28.46 7.38 14.17
CA ASP A 3 -27.79 8.69 13.97
C ASP A 3 -26.37 8.55 13.38
N GLU A 4 -25.65 7.51 13.77
CA GLU A 4 -24.29 7.25 13.27
C GLU A 4 -24.29 6.77 11.82
N GLU A 5 -25.27 5.95 11.42
CA GLU A 5 -25.46 5.53 10.03
C GLU A 5 -25.90 6.69 9.12
N ALA A 6 -26.72 7.61 9.63
CA ALA A 6 -27.06 8.84 8.92
C ALA A 6 -25.82 9.72 8.71
N ARG A 7 -24.99 9.88 9.76
CA ARG A 7 -23.72 10.62 9.68
C ARG A 7 -22.71 9.97 8.73
N ARG A 8 -22.64 8.64 8.67
CA ARG A 8 -21.82 7.89 7.69
C ARG A 8 -22.24 8.19 6.26
N ARG A 9 -23.54 8.14 5.98
CA ARG A 9 -24.08 8.42 4.65
C ARG A 9 -23.83 9.87 4.23
N ASP A 10 -23.96 10.81 5.15
CA ASP A 10 -23.66 12.23 4.90
C ASP A 10 -22.17 12.46 4.59
N ILE A 11 -21.26 11.91 5.39
CA ILE A 11 -19.81 12.01 5.12
C ILE A 11 -19.45 11.35 3.77
N ALA A 12 -20.01 10.18 3.46
CA ALA A 12 -19.78 9.51 2.18
C ALA A 12 -20.27 10.34 0.99
N ALA A 13 -21.41 11.02 1.13
CA ALA A 13 -21.92 11.95 0.12
C ALA A 13 -20.98 13.14 -0.08
N ARG A 14 -20.42 13.71 1.00
CA ARG A 14 -19.43 14.80 0.96
C ARG A 14 -18.13 14.39 0.27
N ILE A 15 -17.63 13.18 0.55
CA ILE A 15 -16.46 12.61 -0.16
C ILE A 15 -16.76 12.50 -1.66
N GLY A 16 -17.91 11.92 -2.02
CA GLY A 16 -18.30 11.75 -3.40
C GLY A 16 -18.48 13.09 -4.15
N ALA A 17 -19.03 14.10 -3.49
CA ALA A 17 -19.16 15.46 -4.05
C ALA A 17 -17.78 16.10 -4.30
N ALA A 18 -16.93 16.14 -3.28
CA ALA A 18 -15.59 16.73 -3.40
C ALA A 18 -14.71 16.04 -4.48
N ILE A 19 -14.83 14.72 -4.66
CA ILE A 19 -14.11 14.02 -5.73
C ILE A 19 -14.66 14.41 -7.11
N ARG A 20 -15.98 14.49 -7.27
CA ARG A 20 -16.59 14.93 -8.54
C ARG A 20 -16.23 16.37 -8.86
N ASP A 21 -16.23 17.25 -7.87
CA ASP A 21 -15.89 18.66 -8.03
C ASP A 21 -14.40 18.84 -8.35
N ALA A 22 -13.51 18.02 -7.76
CA ALA A 22 -12.10 17.97 -8.12
C ALA A 22 -11.89 17.52 -9.58
N GLN A 23 -12.58 16.47 -10.00
CA GLN A 23 -12.54 15.97 -11.38
C GLN A 23 -13.07 17.03 -12.35
N TYR A 24 -14.19 17.66 -12.02
CA TYR A 24 -14.76 18.73 -12.82
C TYR A 24 -13.81 19.92 -12.95
N ALA A 25 -13.19 20.35 -11.85
CA ALA A 25 -12.21 21.44 -11.85
C ALA A 25 -11.03 21.16 -12.80
N LEU A 26 -10.59 19.90 -12.94
CA LEU A 26 -9.54 19.52 -13.90
C LEU A 26 -10.00 19.53 -15.35
N THR A 27 -11.29 19.32 -15.62
CA THR A 27 -11.86 19.35 -16.97
C THR A 27 -12.16 20.76 -17.47
N VAL A 28 -12.39 21.71 -16.56
CA VAL A 28 -12.62 23.12 -16.92
C VAL A 28 -11.30 23.79 -17.30
N ASN A 29 -11.28 24.44 -18.46
CA ASN A 29 -10.11 25.17 -18.94
C ASN A 29 -10.00 26.53 -18.23
N SER A 30 -9.55 26.49 -16.96
CA SER A 30 -9.35 27.65 -16.10
C SER A 30 -7.89 27.71 -15.62
N PRO A 31 -7.29 28.90 -15.48
CA PRO A 31 -5.96 29.05 -14.87
C PRO A 31 -5.93 28.56 -13.42
N GLN A 32 -7.10 28.43 -12.77
CA GLN A 32 -7.25 27.89 -11.42
C GLN A 32 -7.64 26.40 -11.38
N ARG A 33 -7.60 25.67 -12.51
CA ARG A 33 -7.99 24.25 -12.56
C ARG A 33 -7.25 23.37 -11.55
N VAL A 34 -5.92 23.56 -11.43
CA VAL A 34 -5.07 22.77 -10.52
C VAL A 34 -5.27 23.23 -9.07
N PRO A 35 -5.21 24.53 -8.73
CA PRO A 35 -5.56 25.01 -7.39
C PRO A 35 -6.93 24.53 -6.88
N ASN A 36 -7.97 24.62 -7.72
CA ASN A 36 -9.33 24.24 -7.33
C ASN A 36 -9.45 22.73 -7.15
N ALA A 37 -8.90 21.93 -8.07
CA ALA A 37 -8.87 20.47 -7.92
C ALA A 37 -8.09 20.00 -6.69
N MET A 38 -7.01 20.71 -6.34
CA MET A 38 -6.23 20.45 -5.13
C MET A 38 -7.02 20.76 -3.86
N SER A 39 -7.76 21.88 -3.84
CA SER A 39 -8.64 22.28 -2.73
C SER A 39 -9.77 21.26 -2.51
N GLU A 40 -10.40 20.81 -3.58
CA GLU A 40 -11.47 19.80 -3.50
C GLU A 40 -10.93 18.42 -3.10
N SER A 41 -9.73 18.05 -3.57
CA SER A 41 -9.05 16.83 -3.12
C SER A 41 -8.67 16.89 -1.63
N HIS A 42 -8.29 18.06 -1.12
CA HIS A 42 -8.09 18.25 0.32
C HIS A 42 -9.41 18.10 1.11
N ALA A 43 -10.52 18.65 0.62
CA ALA A 43 -11.83 18.49 1.25
C ALA A 43 -12.25 17.01 1.32
N ALA A 44 -12.02 16.25 0.25
CA ALA A 44 -12.26 14.81 0.21
C ALA A 44 -11.41 14.03 1.25
N LEU A 45 -10.12 14.38 1.39
CA LEU A 45 -9.22 13.74 2.36
C LEU A 45 -9.60 14.06 3.82
N VAL A 46 -10.07 15.28 4.10
CA VAL A 46 -10.58 15.65 5.42
C VAL A 46 -11.85 14.87 5.73
N ALA A 47 -12.82 14.81 4.81
CA ALA A 47 -14.04 14.03 4.98
C ALA A 47 -13.75 12.51 5.12
N LEU A 48 -12.77 11.98 4.40
CA LEU A 48 -12.31 10.59 4.55
C LEU A 48 -11.71 10.33 5.94
N SER A 49 -10.95 11.29 6.49
CA SER A 49 -10.43 11.17 7.86
C SER A 49 -11.55 11.18 8.90
N GLU A 50 -12.62 11.96 8.69
CA GLU A 50 -13.82 11.95 9.53
C GLU A 50 -14.58 10.62 9.43
N TYR A 51 -14.73 10.08 8.20
CA TYR A 51 -15.40 8.81 7.95
C TYR A 51 -14.73 7.63 8.67
N LEU A 52 -13.39 7.60 8.62
CA LEU A 52 -12.57 6.56 9.22
C LEU A 52 -12.44 6.69 10.74
N ALA A 53 -12.78 7.86 11.31
CA ALA A 53 -12.75 8.12 12.75
C ALA A 53 -14.06 7.76 13.48
N LEU A 54 -15.13 7.40 12.75
CA LEU A 54 -16.39 6.96 13.35
C LEU A 54 -16.28 5.59 14.05
N PRO A 55 -17.13 5.27 15.04
CA PRO A 55 -17.13 3.97 15.72
C PRO A 55 -17.46 2.85 14.73
N ASN A 56 -16.52 1.92 14.49
CA ASN A 56 -16.42 0.91 13.40
C ASN A 56 -15.52 1.30 12.21
N GLY A 57 -14.90 2.49 12.21
CA GLY A 57 -13.84 2.86 11.28
C GLY A 57 -12.47 2.35 11.72
N VAL A 58 -11.44 2.51 10.88
CA VAL A 58 -10.07 2.10 11.18
C VAL A 58 -9.28 3.33 11.67
N PRO A 59 -9.01 3.49 12.99
CA PRO A 59 -8.40 4.71 13.54
C PRO A 59 -7.01 4.99 12.99
N LYS A 60 -6.24 3.94 12.69
CA LYS A 60 -4.94 4.05 12.02
C LYS A 60 -5.08 4.64 10.62
N ALA A 61 -6.09 4.22 9.86
CA ALA A 61 -6.37 4.77 8.52
C ALA A 61 -6.86 6.23 8.59
N ALA A 62 -7.65 6.59 9.61
CA ALA A 62 -8.06 7.96 9.85
C ALA A 62 -6.85 8.89 10.12
N ALA A 63 -5.89 8.42 10.94
CA ALA A 63 -4.66 9.14 11.22
C ALA A 63 -3.78 9.32 9.97
N VAL A 64 -3.69 8.28 9.13
CA VAL A 64 -2.98 8.35 7.84
C VAL A 64 -3.65 9.34 6.88
N ALA A 65 -4.97 9.25 6.69
CA ALA A 65 -5.73 10.19 5.86
C ALA A 65 -5.56 11.64 6.34
N LYS A 66 -5.56 11.87 7.65
CA LYS A 66 -5.31 13.18 8.26
C LYS A 66 -3.88 13.69 8.02
N ARG A 67 -2.87 12.81 8.06
CA ARG A 67 -1.48 13.16 7.71
C ARG A 67 -1.35 13.52 6.23
N ILE A 68 -1.98 12.75 5.34
CA ILE A 68 -2.03 13.03 3.90
C ILE A 68 -2.69 14.39 3.65
N ALA A 69 -3.84 14.68 4.28
CA ALA A 69 -4.50 15.99 4.18
C ALA A 69 -3.59 17.15 4.63
N LYS A 70 -2.78 16.96 5.69
CA LYS A 70 -1.83 17.98 6.18
C LYS A 70 -0.68 18.23 5.19
N VAL A 71 -0.13 17.17 4.60
CA VAL A 71 0.87 17.28 3.54
C VAL A 71 0.29 18.00 2.33
N TRP A 72 -0.93 17.62 1.91
CA TRP A 72 -1.62 18.24 0.78
C TRP A 72 -1.88 19.73 1.00
N ARG A 73 -2.29 20.13 2.21
CA ARG A 73 -2.44 21.54 2.60
C ARG A 73 -1.13 22.31 2.53
N SER A 74 -0.02 21.68 2.90
CA SER A 74 1.31 22.29 2.83
C SER A 74 1.74 22.51 1.37
N ILE A 75 1.45 21.54 0.49
CA ILE A 75 1.67 21.65 -0.95
C ILE A 75 0.83 22.79 -1.55
N MET A 76 -0.45 22.89 -1.19
CA MET A 76 -1.31 23.99 -1.64
C MET A 76 -0.79 25.36 -1.19
N ALA A 77 -0.32 25.47 0.06
CA ALA A 77 0.26 26.71 0.57
C ALA A 77 1.52 27.11 -0.23
N LEU A 78 2.42 26.17 -0.52
CA LEU A 78 3.62 26.43 -1.33
C LEU A 78 3.29 26.89 -2.75
N LEU A 79 2.29 26.26 -3.38
CA LEU A 79 1.83 26.64 -4.72
C LEU A 79 1.19 28.05 -4.76
N HIS A 80 0.54 28.49 -3.67
CA HIS A 80 0.00 29.84 -3.57
C HIS A 80 1.08 30.90 -3.27
N HIS A 81 2.18 30.53 -2.59
CA HIS A 81 3.28 31.45 -2.28
C HIS A 81 4.27 31.60 -3.45
N GLY A 82 4.36 30.63 -4.37
CA GLY A 82 5.16 30.73 -5.59
C GLY A 82 4.69 31.79 -6.60
N GLY A 83 3.52 32.40 -6.39
CA GLY A 83 2.96 33.45 -7.26
C GLY A 83 3.15 34.88 -6.76
N SER A 84 3.79 35.12 -5.61
CA SER A 84 3.80 36.44 -4.94
C SER A 84 5.20 36.95 -4.57
N ALA A 85 6.23 36.62 -5.37
CA ALA A 85 7.61 37.09 -5.15
C ALA A 85 8.25 37.76 -6.37
N ALA A 86 7.45 38.28 -7.32
CA ALA A 86 7.96 39.03 -8.46
C ALA A 86 6.99 40.15 -8.88
N ALA A 87 6.85 41.18 -8.03
CA ALA A 87 6.43 42.52 -8.45
C ALA A 87 6.47 43.49 -7.25
N SER A 88 7.66 44.01 -6.94
CA SER A 88 7.80 45.30 -6.25
C SER A 88 9.12 45.92 -6.67
N THR A 89 9.00 46.96 -7.52
CA THR A 89 9.73 48.25 -7.45
C THR A 89 11.25 48.16 -7.65
N THR A 90 11.87 48.66 -8.73
CA THR A 90 12.04 50.06 -9.19
C THR A 90 12.67 50.02 -10.61
N GLN A 91 12.13 50.62 -11.67
CA GLN A 91 12.32 52.00 -12.17
C GLN A 91 13.77 52.45 -12.50
N CYS A 92 13.92 52.95 -13.75
CA CYS A 92 14.91 53.89 -14.31
C CYS A 92 16.35 53.38 -14.58
N ASP A 93 17.09 53.73 -15.63
CA ASP A 93 16.88 54.54 -16.85
C ASP A 93 17.99 54.14 -17.86
N THR A 94 17.69 54.22 -19.16
CA THR A 94 18.68 54.24 -20.24
C THR A 94 18.74 55.65 -20.81
N ALA A 95 19.90 56.30 -20.72
CA ALA A 95 20.25 57.51 -21.47
C ALA A 95 21.78 57.66 -21.58
N ASP A 96 22.27 57.41 -22.80
CA ASP A 96 22.98 58.36 -23.67
C ASP A 96 24.07 59.34 -23.17
N LEU A 97 25.11 59.40 -24.03
CA LEU A 97 25.87 60.56 -24.54
C LEU A 97 27.08 61.14 -23.76
N HIS A 98 28.24 61.07 -24.45
CA HIS A 98 29.18 62.14 -24.83
C HIS A 98 30.47 61.42 -25.29
N ASP A 99 30.89 61.33 -26.55
CA ASP A 99 31.11 62.26 -27.66
C ASP A 99 32.07 63.44 -27.40
N GLU A 100 32.91 63.63 -28.42
CA GLU A 100 33.81 64.75 -28.76
C GLU A 100 35.13 64.89 -27.98
N LEU A 101 36.26 64.84 -28.70
CA LEU A 101 36.81 65.95 -29.51
C LEU A 101 37.90 65.32 -30.43
N THR A 102 37.76 65.33 -31.77
CA THR A 102 38.28 66.38 -32.69
C THR A 102 39.67 66.89 -32.31
N GLY A 103 40.68 66.97 -33.17
CA GLY A 103 40.78 66.91 -34.62
C GLY A 103 42.06 67.67 -35.03
N HIS A 104 42.33 67.67 -36.33
CA HIS A 104 43.17 68.63 -37.08
C HIS A 104 44.70 68.51 -37.06
N GLU A 105 45.20 67.84 -38.10
CA GLU A 105 45.89 68.46 -39.26
C GLU A 105 46.84 69.66 -39.05
N ARG A 106 48.06 69.50 -39.57
CA ARG A 106 48.82 70.46 -40.43
C ARG A 106 50.13 69.78 -40.83
N SER A 107 50.42 69.41 -42.07
CA SER A 107 50.41 70.10 -43.38
C SER A 107 51.48 71.19 -43.56
N MET A 108 52.31 70.91 -44.57
CA MET A 108 53.25 71.75 -45.34
C MET A 108 54.65 72.05 -44.81
N LEU A 109 55.59 71.27 -45.36
CA LEU A 109 56.99 71.60 -45.58
C LEU A 109 57.12 72.79 -46.55
N HIS A 110 58.02 73.67 -46.18
CA HIS A 110 58.43 74.90 -46.85
C HIS A 110 59.21 74.63 -48.15
N PHE A 111 59.00 75.52 -49.13
CA PHE A 111 60.01 75.84 -50.15
C PHE A 111 61.26 76.41 -49.46
N LEU A 112 62.42 75.88 -49.84
CA LEU A 112 63.78 76.48 -49.83
C LEU A 112 64.19 77.31 -48.60
N ASP A 113 64.97 76.74 -47.67
CA ASP A 113 66.18 77.40 -47.15
C ASP A 113 67.14 76.38 -46.51
N GLU A 114 68.42 76.49 -46.84
CA GLU A 114 69.46 75.44 -46.76
C GLU A 114 70.15 75.37 -45.37
N ALA A 115 69.36 75.44 -44.28
CA ALA A 115 69.87 75.47 -42.90
C ALA A 115 69.04 74.65 -41.87
N ALA A 116 68.12 73.78 -42.31
CA ALA A 116 67.22 73.01 -41.43
C ALA A 116 67.70 71.57 -41.12
N ASP A 117 68.60 71.01 -41.93
CA ASP A 117 68.88 69.56 -41.98
C ASP A 117 69.52 69.00 -40.70
N ASP A 118 70.36 69.78 -40.00
CA ASP A 118 71.02 69.30 -38.77
C ASP A 118 70.07 69.19 -37.57
N SER A 119 69.08 70.09 -37.48
CA SER A 119 68.10 70.08 -36.40
C SER A 119 67.07 68.96 -36.56
N GLU A 120 66.74 68.60 -37.79
CA GLU A 120 65.80 67.53 -38.12
C GLU A 120 66.46 66.14 -37.96
N LEU A 121 67.74 66.01 -38.34
CA LEU A 121 68.56 64.82 -38.07
C LEU A 121 68.71 64.53 -36.58
N GLN A 122 68.94 65.57 -35.76
CA GLN A 122 69.03 65.43 -34.31
C GLN A 122 67.70 64.92 -33.72
N ARG A 123 66.58 65.49 -34.17
CA ARG A 123 65.23 65.08 -33.73
C ARG A 123 64.88 63.64 -34.15
N LEU A 124 65.34 63.19 -35.31
CA LEU A 124 65.18 61.80 -35.76
C LEU A 124 66.03 60.82 -34.95
N ARG A 125 67.25 61.21 -34.54
CA ARG A 125 68.09 60.39 -33.65
C ARG A 125 67.47 60.22 -32.27
N GLU A 126 66.93 61.28 -31.69
CA GLU A 126 66.22 61.22 -30.41
C GLU A 126 64.96 60.34 -30.48
N LYS A 127 64.18 60.45 -31.57
CA LYS A 127 63.04 59.56 -31.80
C LYS A 127 63.46 58.10 -31.96
N LEU A 128 64.58 57.84 -32.65
CA LEU A 128 65.08 56.48 -32.85
C LEU A 128 65.60 55.88 -31.54
N ALA A 129 66.24 56.67 -30.70
CA ALA A 129 66.63 56.26 -29.34
C ALA A 129 65.40 55.97 -28.45
N GLY A 130 64.39 56.84 -28.47
CA GLY A 130 63.13 56.61 -27.74
C GLY A 130 62.40 55.35 -28.19
N LEU A 131 62.31 55.11 -29.51
CA LEU A 131 61.73 53.88 -30.05
C LEU A 131 62.54 52.62 -29.72
N GLN A 132 63.87 52.74 -29.57
CA GLN A 132 64.72 51.63 -29.13
C GLN A 132 64.47 51.30 -27.66
N GLU A 133 64.36 52.30 -26.79
CA GLU A 133 63.99 52.10 -25.39
C GLU A 133 62.58 51.51 -25.24
N GLU A 134 61.60 51.98 -26.02
CA GLU A 134 60.25 51.40 -26.05
C GLU A 134 60.26 49.94 -26.53
N ARG A 135 61.00 49.64 -27.60
CA ARG A 135 61.17 48.27 -28.10
C ARG A 135 61.79 47.37 -27.02
N ASP A 136 62.83 47.84 -26.34
CA ASP A 136 63.54 47.07 -25.33
C ASP A 136 62.66 46.87 -24.07
N GLY A 137 61.85 47.86 -23.71
CA GLY A 137 60.82 47.75 -22.68
C GLY A 137 59.73 46.72 -23.04
N VAL A 138 59.24 46.72 -24.28
CA VAL A 138 58.26 45.73 -24.76
C VAL A 138 58.88 44.33 -24.80
N ALA A 139 60.14 44.19 -25.19
CA ALA A 139 60.84 42.90 -25.21
C ALA A 139 60.99 42.30 -23.80
N ALA A 140 61.26 43.14 -22.79
CA ALA A 140 61.33 42.72 -21.39
C ALA A 140 59.96 42.26 -20.86
N LEU A 141 58.88 43.00 -21.18
CA LEU A 141 57.51 42.61 -20.81
C LEU A 141 57.09 41.28 -21.47
N LEU A 142 57.46 41.07 -22.73
CA LEU A 142 57.19 39.81 -23.43
C LEU A 142 57.92 38.63 -22.78
N HIS A 143 59.18 38.81 -22.37
CA HIS A 143 59.93 37.79 -21.64
C HIS A 143 59.30 37.48 -20.28
N GLY A 144 58.84 38.50 -19.54
CA GLY A 144 58.11 38.32 -18.29
C GLY A 144 56.84 37.49 -18.47
N ALA A 145 56.00 37.85 -19.45
CA ALA A 145 54.78 37.11 -19.77
C ALA A 145 55.05 35.67 -20.22
N GLN A 146 56.13 35.43 -20.98
CA GLN A 146 56.53 34.08 -21.39
C GLN A 146 56.96 33.22 -20.18
N GLN A 147 57.63 33.83 -19.20
CA GLN A 147 58.04 33.14 -17.98
C GLN A 147 56.83 32.80 -17.09
N GLU A 148 55.87 33.72 -16.95
CA GLU A 148 54.60 33.46 -16.25
C GLU A 148 53.81 32.33 -16.91
N LEU A 149 53.69 32.34 -18.24
CA LEU A 149 53.06 31.24 -18.98
C LEU A 149 53.76 29.90 -18.75
N ALA A 150 55.09 29.88 -18.69
CA ALA A 150 55.85 28.67 -18.39
C ALA A 150 55.56 28.15 -16.96
N THR A 151 55.45 29.04 -15.98
CA THR A 151 55.12 28.66 -14.59
C THR A 151 53.68 28.14 -14.45
N LEU A 152 52.71 28.80 -15.10
CA LEU A 152 51.31 28.34 -15.12
C LEU A 152 51.19 26.97 -15.79
N LYS A 153 51.90 26.76 -16.90
CA LYS A 153 51.91 25.47 -17.60
C LYS A 153 52.48 24.35 -16.71
N ALA A 154 53.57 24.60 -16.00
CA ALA A 154 54.12 23.63 -15.05
C ALA A 154 53.17 23.35 -13.86
N SER A 155 52.42 24.37 -13.39
CA SER A 155 51.40 24.20 -12.35
C SER A 155 50.20 23.37 -12.82
N ILE A 156 49.78 23.55 -14.08
CA ILE A 156 48.70 22.76 -14.68
C ILE A 156 49.17 21.31 -14.86
N ASP A 157 50.36 21.10 -15.40
CA ASP A 157 50.90 19.76 -15.66
C ASP A 157 51.10 18.95 -14.36
N SER A 158 51.46 19.60 -13.24
CA SER A 158 51.52 18.97 -11.92
C SER A 158 50.13 18.65 -11.35
N GLN A 159 49.18 19.58 -11.42
CA GLN A 159 47.80 19.35 -10.99
C GLN A 159 47.10 18.22 -11.78
N THR A 160 47.44 18.07 -13.07
CA THR A 160 46.91 17.00 -13.92
C THR A 160 47.54 15.63 -13.61
N ARG A 161 48.78 15.60 -13.09
CA ARG A 161 49.46 14.36 -12.65
C ARG A 161 49.05 13.89 -11.26
N ASP A 162 48.65 14.80 -10.38
CA ASP A 162 48.29 14.49 -8.98
C ASP A 162 46.79 14.21 -8.79
N SER A 163 45.96 14.31 -9.84
CA SER A 163 44.52 14.04 -9.83
C SER A 163 44.01 12.73 -10.51
N PRO A 164 44.77 11.60 -10.60
CA PRO A 164 44.26 10.38 -11.23
C PRO A 164 43.41 9.40 -10.38
N PRO A 165 42.98 9.63 -9.11
CA PRO A 165 42.13 8.63 -8.43
C PRO A 165 40.65 8.67 -8.83
N SER A 166 40.16 9.67 -9.57
CA SER A 166 38.71 9.83 -9.82
C SER A 166 38.14 8.92 -10.92
N THR A 167 38.93 8.46 -11.89
CA THR A 167 38.39 7.73 -13.06
C THR A 167 38.00 6.29 -12.74
N ALA A 168 38.84 5.58 -11.97
CA ALA A 168 38.56 4.21 -11.52
C ALA A 168 37.40 4.15 -10.52
N GLU A 169 37.27 5.16 -9.65
CA GLU A 169 36.14 5.30 -8.74
C GLU A 169 34.84 5.63 -9.50
N LEU A 170 34.90 6.51 -10.50
CA LEU A 170 33.77 6.80 -11.38
C LEU A 170 33.31 5.57 -12.16
N GLU A 171 34.23 4.75 -12.68
CA GLU A 171 33.88 3.49 -13.35
C GLU A 171 33.26 2.48 -12.38
N ARG A 172 33.78 2.38 -11.15
CA ARG A 172 33.21 1.50 -10.11
C ARG A 172 31.78 1.92 -9.76
N VAL A 173 31.57 3.20 -9.47
CA VAL A 173 30.24 3.76 -9.15
C VAL A 173 29.29 3.59 -10.34
N ARG A 174 29.79 3.74 -11.57
CA ARG A 174 29.00 3.52 -12.79
C ARG A 174 28.56 2.06 -12.93
N ASN A 175 29.45 1.11 -12.66
CA ASN A 175 29.14 -0.32 -12.69
C ASN A 175 28.15 -0.70 -11.58
N GLU A 176 28.33 -0.18 -10.36
CA GLU A 176 27.36 -0.34 -9.27
C GLU A 176 25.99 0.26 -9.63
N ASN A 177 25.94 1.43 -10.26
CA ASN A 177 24.69 2.03 -10.71
C ASN A 177 23.97 1.16 -11.75
N ASN A 178 24.73 0.54 -12.67
CA ASN A 178 24.17 -0.36 -13.66
C ASN A 178 23.62 -1.64 -13.00
N ASN A 179 24.37 -2.25 -12.09
CA ASN A 179 23.90 -3.42 -11.33
C ASN A 179 22.64 -3.11 -10.51
N LEU A 180 22.60 -1.96 -9.84
CA LEU A 180 21.42 -1.53 -9.08
C LEU A 180 20.22 -1.28 -9.99
N ARG A 181 20.41 -0.78 -11.22
CA ARG A 181 19.34 -0.63 -12.20
C ARG A 181 18.80 -1.98 -12.68
N GLU A 182 19.67 -2.96 -12.90
CA GLU A 182 19.26 -4.32 -13.28
C GLU A 182 18.46 -4.99 -12.15
N LEU A 183 18.96 -4.92 -10.91
CA LEU A 183 18.24 -5.43 -9.73
C LEU A 183 16.88 -4.73 -9.56
N LEU A 184 16.83 -3.41 -9.75
CA LEU A 184 15.57 -2.67 -9.68
C LEU A 184 14.58 -3.11 -10.78
N GLN A 185 15.05 -3.36 -12.00
CA GLN A 185 14.20 -3.88 -13.07
C GLN A 185 13.68 -5.28 -12.75
N GLU A 186 14.52 -6.15 -12.20
CA GLU A 186 14.12 -7.49 -11.79
C GLU A 186 13.05 -7.45 -10.70
N GLU A 187 13.23 -6.59 -9.69
CA GLU A 187 12.23 -6.39 -8.62
C GLU A 187 10.94 -5.76 -9.15
N VAL A 188 11.01 -4.85 -10.12
CA VAL A 188 9.81 -4.32 -10.79
C VAL A 188 9.06 -5.43 -11.51
N LEU A 189 9.75 -6.31 -12.25
CA LEU A 189 9.12 -7.45 -12.94
C LEU A 189 8.48 -8.45 -11.96
N LYS A 190 9.15 -8.74 -10.84
CA LYS A 190 8.59 -9.56 -9.76
C LYS A 190 7.34 -8.91 -9.15
N ALA A 191 7.41 -7.61 -8.88
CA ALA A 191 6.28 -6.86 -8.32
C ALA A 191 5.09 -6.83 -9.28
N THR A 192 5.31 -6.68 -10.60
CA THR A 192 4.23 -6.75 -11.59
C THR A 192 3.60 -8.14 -11.66
N ALA A 193 4.41 -9.21 -11.66
CA ALA A 193 3.89 -10.58 -11.67
C ALA A 193 3.07 -10.91 -10.42
N LEU A 194 3.52 -10.47 -9.24
CA LEU A 194 2.77 -10.60 -7.99
C LEU A 194 1.46 -9.79 -8.01
N ALA A 195 1.48 -8.58 -8.58
CA ALA A 195 0.29 -7.76 -8.72
C ALA A 195 -0.76 -8.41 -9.65
N GLU A 196 -0.31 -9.00 -10.76
CA GLU A 196 -1.18 -9.75 -11.68
C GLU A 196 -1.80 -10.96 -10.99
N SER A 197 -1.00 -11.77 -10.29
CA SER A 197 -1.49 -12.93 -9.52
C SER A 197 -2.50 -12.54 -8.43
N LEU A 198 -2.24 -11.43 -7.71
CA LEU A 198 -3.20 -10.88 -6.75
C LEU A 198 -4.48 -10.40 -7.41
N SER A 199 -4.40 -9.84 -8.62
CA SER A 199 -5.59 -9.42 -9.38
C SER A 199 -6.45 -10.63 -9.79
N GLU A 200 -5.82 -11.71 -10.24
CA GLU A 200 -6.49 -12.96 -10.62
C GLU A 200 -7.15 -13.61 -9.41
N SER A 201 -6.42 -13.73 -8.30
CA SER A 201 -6.96 -14.26 -7.04
C SER A 201 -8.14 -13.44 -6.52
N ASN A 202 -8.07 -12.11 -6.61
CA ASN A 202 -9.18 -11.23 -6.23
C ASN A 202 -10.40 -11.40 -7.16
N ALA A 203 -10.19 -11.60 -8.47
CA ALA A 203 -11.27 -11.87 -9.41
C ALA A 203 -11.95 -13.21 -9.09
N GLN A 204 -11.17 -14.26 -8.79
CA GLN A 204 -11.69 -15.55 -8.35
C GLN A 204 -12.48 -15.45 -7.04
N LEU A 205 -11.96 -14.73 -6.05
CA LEU A 205 -12.68 -14.46 -4.79
C LEU A 205 -13.99 -13.71 -5.03
N HIS A 206 -14.02 -12.76 -5.96
CA HIS A 206 -15.24 -12.05 -6.29
C HIS A 206 -16.27 -12.98 -6.96
N GLN A 207 -15.82 -13.85 -7.86
CA GLN A 207 -16.67 -14.87 -8.48
C GLN A 207 -17.26 -15.83 -7.42
N MET A 208 -16.44 -16.32 -6.48
CA MET A 208 -16.93 -17.18 -5.38
C MET A 208 -17.94 -16.45 -4.48
N ARG A 209 -17.77 -15.15 -4.24
CA ARG A 209 -18.76 -14.37 -3.48
C ARG A 209 -20.09 -14.26 -4.21
N LEU A 210 -20.05 -14.07 -5.53
CA LEU A 210 -21.27 -14.02 -6.35
C LEU A 210 -22.00 -15.38 -6.37
N THR A 211 -21.27 -16.48 -6.52
CA THR A 211 -21.87 -17.81 -6.49
C THR A 211 -22.43 -18.16 -5.11
N ASN A 212 -21.73 -17.82 -4.03
CA ASN A 212 -22.25 -17.98 -2.67
C ASN A 212 -23.51 -17.16 -2.44
N ALA A 213 -23.54 -15.89 -2.85
CA ALA A 213 -24.73 -15.05 -2.73
C ALA A 213 -25.93 -15.62 -3.51
N ALA A 214 -25.68 -16.19 -4.71
CA ALA A 214 -26.72 -16.86 -5.49
C ALA A 214 -27.24 -18.13 -4.79
N MET A 215 -26.36 -18.94 -4.21
CA MET A 215 -26.75 -20.13 -3.44
C MET A 215 -27.53 -19.75 -2.18
N GLU A 216 -27.12 -18.72 -1.45
CA GLU A 216 -27.84 -18.22 -0.27
C GLU A 216 -29.25 -17.73 -0.63
N ALA A 217 -29.40 -17.01 -1.75
CA ALA A 217 -30.71 -16.59 -2.24
C ALA A 217 -31.63 -17.78 -2.59
N SER A 218 -31.08 -18.80 -3.25
CA SER A 218 -31.83 -20.02 -3.57
C SER A 218 -32.23 -20.80 -2.30
N LEU A 219 -31.34 -20.91 -1.30
CA LEU A 219 -31.66 -21.54 -0.03
C LEU A 219 -32.75 -20.78 0.73
N GLU A 220 -32.70 -19.45 0.73
CA GLU A 220 -33.73 -18.64 1.41
C GLU A 220 -35.09 -18.76 0.70
N GLN A 221 -35.10 -18.84 -0.64
CA GLN A 221 -36.30 -19.13 -1.42
C GLN A 221 -36.88 -20.51 -1.07
N HIS A 222 -36.06 -21.56 -1.02
CA HIS A 222 -36.54 -22.88 -0.61
C HIS A 222 -37.09 -22.90 0.82
N ARG A 223 -36.48 -22.14 1.74
CA ARG A 223 -37.00 -21.97 3.11
C ARG A 223 -38.34 -21.24 3.15
N SER A 224 -38.55 -20.22 2.31
CA SER A 224 -39.85 -19.55 2.24
C SER A 224 -40.94 -20.47 1.70
N ASP A 225 -40.63 -21.23 0.64
CA ASP A 225 -41.57 -22.16 0.02
C ASP A 225 -41.97 -23.28 0.98
N LEU A 226 -41.01 -23.81 1.74
CA LEU A 226 -41.27 -24.85 2.74
C LEU A 226 -42.16 -24.31 3.88
N LYS A 227 -41.89 -23.10 4.38
CA LYS A 227 -42.75 -22.44 5.38
C LYS A 227 -44.16 -22.19 4.86
N GLU A 228 -44.31 -21.88 3.58
CA GLU A 228 -45.63 -21.73 2.95
C GLU A 228 -46.37 -23.07 2.89
N LYS A 229 -45.69 -24.13 2.43
CA LYS A 229 -46.27 -25.49 2.39
C LYS A 229 -46.66 -26.01 3.76
N GLU A 230 -45.86 -25.75 4.79
CA GLU A 230 -46.21 -26.08 6.18
C GLU A 230 -47.48 -25.35 6.65
N ARG A 231 -47.65 -24.08 6.28
CA ARG A 231 -48.86 -23.31 6.60
C ARG A 231 -50.09 -23.84 5.87
N GLU A 232 -49.95 -24.18 4.58
CA GLU A 232 -51.02 -24.79 3.78
C GLU A 232 -51.46 -26.12 4.40
N LEU A 233 -50.51 -27.00 4.75
CA LEU A 233 -50.79 -28.27 5.42
C LEU A 233 -51.47 -28.06 6.78
N ALA A 234 -50.96 -27.13 7.60
CA ALA A 234 -51.59 -26.82 8.88
C ALA A 234 -53.02 -26.27 8.72
N ALA A 235 -53.28 -25.47 7.69
CA ALA A 235 -54.62 -24.99 7.37
C ALA A 235 -55.55 -26.13 6.91
N ALA A 236 -55.06 -27.03 6.07
CA ALA A 236 -55.78 -28.22 5.61
C ALA A 236 -56.13 -29.15 6.78
N VAL A 237 -55.18 -29.42 7.68
CA VAL A 237 -55.42 -30.23 8.89
C VAL A 237 -56.47 -29.60 9.79
N ARG A 238 -56.42 -28.27 10.01
CA ARG A 238 -57.47 -27.57 10.78
C ARG A 238 -58.83 -27.63 10.08
N ALA A 239 -58.87 -27.50 8.76
CA ALA A 239 -60.11 -27.63 7.99
C ALA A 239 -60.69 -29.05 8.09
N ALA A 240 -59.86 -30.07 7.93
CA ALA A 240 -60.24 -31.47 8.08
C ALA A 240 -60.71 -31.77 9.51
N SER A 241 -60.04 -31.24 10.54
CA SER A 241 -60.46 -31.40 11.93
C SER A 241 -61.82 -30.74 12.20
N ARG A 242 -62.06 -29.54 11.65
CA ARG A 242 -63.39 -28.89 11.74
C ARG A 242 -64.46 -29.68 11.01
N ALA A 243 -64.16 -30.22 9.83
CA ALA A 243 -65.07 -31.09 9.10
C ALA A 243 -65.39 -32.37 9.89
N ALA A 244 -64.39 -32.97 10.54
CA ALA A 244 -64.57 -34.15 11.39
C ALA A 244 -65.39 -33.86 12.67
N VAL A 245 -65.26 -32.67 13.26
CA VAL A 245 -66.09 -32.25 14.41
C VAL A 245 -67.52 -31.95 13.98
N LEU A 246 -67.74 -31.36 12.81
CA LEU A 246 -69.08 -31.15 12.25
C LEU A 246 -69.72 -32.45 11.74
N ALA A 247 -68.90 -33.42 11.34
CA ALA A 247 -69.29 -34.79 11.05
C ALA A 247 -69.28 -35.68 12.32
N SER A 248 -69.02 -35.11 13.50
CA SER A 248 -69.14 -35.83 14.78
C SER A 248 -70.59 -36.25 14.93
N PRO A 249 -70.84 -37.55 14.97
CA PRO A 249 -72.09 -37.99 14.40
C PRO A 249 -73.17 -38.10 15.47
N ALA A 250 -74.37 -37.67 15.11
CA ALA A 250 -75.62 -38.22 15.66
C ALA A 250 -75.81 -39.71 15.27
N THR A 251 -74.76 -40.39 14.76
CA THR A 251 -74.81 -41.80 14.38
C THR A 251 -74.89 -42.70 15.59
N ASP A 252 -74.43 -42.32 16.78
CA ASP A 252 -74.65 -43.20 17.94
C ASP A 252 -76.14 -43.33 18.27
N THR A 253 -76.96 -42.32 17.98
CA THR A 253 -78.42 -42.37 18.10
C THR A 253 -79.09 -42.99 16.88
N ASP A 254 -78.67 -42.62 15.67
CA ASP A 254 -79.28 -43.14 14.43
C ASP A 254 -78.87 -44.59 14.14
N GLU A 255 -77.65 -45.01 14.50
CA GLU A 255 -77.21 -46.41 14.48
C GLU A 255 -77.84 -47.21 15.62
N LEU A 256 -78.07 -46.63 16.81
CA LEU A 256 -78.86 -47.33 17.84
C LEU A 256 -80.29 -47.54 17.38
N GLU A 257 -80.92 -46.53 16.78
CA GLU A 257 -82.29 -46.62 16.26
C GLU A 257 -82.36 -47.57 15.06
N ALA A 258 -81.38 -47.53 14.15
CA ALA A 258 -81.24 -48.48 13.05
C ALA A 258 -81.00 -49.90 13.55
N LEU A 259 -80.15 -50.11 14.57
CA LEU A 259 -79.94 -51.40 15.21
C LEU A 259 -81.19 -51.86 15.96
N HIS A 260 -81.93 -50.96 16.61
CA HIS A 260 -83.18 -51.31 17.29
C HIS A 260 -84.28 -51.69 16.30
N LEU A 261 -84.34 -50.99 15.16
CA LEU A 261 -85.21 -51.32 14.04
C LEU A 261 -84.79 -52.64 13.39
N GLN A 262 -83.49 -52.88 13.21
CA GLN A 262 -82.93 -54.12 12.67
C GLN A 262 -83.18 -55.29 13.61
N VAL A 263 -83.09 -55.12 14.92
CA VAL A 263 -83.45 -56.15 15.92
C VAL A 263 -84.95 -56.42 15.91
N LYS A 264 -85.80 -55.40 15.74
CA LYS A 264 -87.25 -55.60 15.55
C LYS A 264 -87.56 -56.36 14.27
N LEU A 265 -86.94 -55.97 13.15
CA LEU A 265 -87.07 -56.63 11.86
C LEU A 265 -86.51 -58.05 11.90
N LEU A 266 -85.39 -58.31 12.57
CA LEU A 266 -84.85 -59.66 12.77
C LEU A 266 -85.75 -60.51 13.66
N ARG A 267 -86.34 -59.97 14.72
CA ARG A 267 -87.35 -60.68 15.52
C ARG A 267 -88.65 -60.93 14.76
N GLN A 268 -88.99 -60.06 13.81
CA GLN A 268 -90.12 -60.26 12.92
C GLN A 268 -89.80 -61.31 11.85
N ALA A 269 -88.64 -61.22 11.21
CA ALA A 269 -88.14 -62.19 10.24
C ALA A 269 -87.92 -63.56 10.89
N LEU A 270 -87.45 -63.65 12.13
CA LEU A 270 -87.34 -64.92 12.86
C LEU A 270 -88.71 -65.51 13.21
N ARG A 271 -89.71 -64.67 13.52
CA ARG A 271 -91.11 -65.12 13.67
C ARG A 271 -91.71 -65.56 12.34
N GLU A 272 -91.39 -64.87 11.26
CA GLU A 272 -91.79 -65.26 9.90
C GLU A 272 -91.06 -66.53 9.44
N CYS A 273 -89.79 -66.72 9.78
CA CYS A 273 -89.00 -67.92 9.49
C CYS A 273 -89.42 -69.10 10.36
N SER A 274 -89.83 -68.90 11.62
CA SER A 274 -90.42 -69.98 12.42
C SER A 274 -91.79 -70.40 11.88
N ASN A 275 -92.54 -69.45 11.31
CA ASN A 275 -93.85 -69.71 10.72
C ASN A 275 -93.79 -70.17 9.24
N ASN A 276 -92.67 -69.93 8.56
CA ASN A 276 -92.41 -70.30 7.15
C ASN A 276 -91.20 -71.26 7.02
N SER A 277 -90.85 -72.01 8.07
CA SER A 277 -89.74 -72.97 8.07
C SER A 277 -89.86 -73.95 6.89
N ASP A 278 -91.09 -74.34 6.57
CA ASP A 278 -91.40 -75.22 5.44
C ASP A 278 -91.22 -74.55 4.06
N ALA A 279 -91.20 -73.21 3.98
CA ALA A 279 -91.01 -72.46 2.73
C ALA A 279 -89.53 -72.07 2.47
N ALA A 280 -88.71 -71.97 3.52
CA ALA A 280 -87.28 -71.67 3.39
C ALA A 280 -86.46 -72.87 2.87
N GLU A 281 -86.79 -74.09 3.30
CA GLU A 281 -86.19 -75.32 2.76
C GLU A 281 -86.47 -75.51 1.27
N ILE A 282 -87.67 -75.11 0.81
CA ILE A 282 -88.04 -75.15 -0.62
C ILE A 282 -87.23 -74.15 -1.46
N LYS A 283 -86.73 -73.06 -0.87
CA LYS A 283 -85.97 -72.02 -1.60
C LYS A 283 -84.47 -72.29 -1.65
N ALA A 284 -83.91 -72.93 -0.62
CA ALA A 284 -82.53 -73.45 -0.66
C ALA A 284 -82.38 -74.57 -1.71
N GLY A 285 -83.41 -75.38 -1.92
CA GLY A 285 -83.48 -76.37 -3.00
C GLY A 285 -83.82 -75.83 -4.40
N LYS A 286 -84.02 -74.50 -4.56
CA LYS A 286 -84.43 -73.84 -5.81
C LYS A 286 -83.43 -72.82 -6.35
N LYS A 287 -82.19 -72.75 -5.85
CA LYS A 287 -81.15 -72.05 -6.62
C LYS A 287 -80.93 -72.82 -7.90
N THR A 288 -81.24 -72.19 -9.02
CA THR A 288 -80.98 -72.79 -10.33
C THR A 288 -79.48 -72.73 -10.60
N LEU A 289 -78.96 -73.61 -11.46
CA LEU A 289 -77.55 -73.58 -11.87
C LEU A 289 -77.13 -72.18 -12.37
N VAL A 290 -78.05 -71.48 -13.04
CA VAL A 290 -77.88 -70.12 -13.57
C VAL A 290 -77.64 -69.10 -12.45
N ASP A 291 -78.31 -69.22 -11.30
CA ASP A 291 -78.11 -68.31 -10.17
C ASP A 291 -76.70 -68.49 -9.55
N VAL A 292 -76.21 -69.73 -9.50
CA VAL A 292 -74.85 -70.04 -9.01
C VAL A 292 -73.79 -69.55 -9.99
N GLU A 293 -74.02 -69.73 -11.29
CA GLU A 293 -73.14 -69.20 -12.35
C GLU A 293 -73.06 -67.66 -12.30
N TYR A 294 -74.19 -66.99 -12.05
CA TYR A 294 -74.24 -65.54 -11.89
C TYR A 294 -73.47 -65.06 -10.65
N GLU A 295 -73.68 -65.68 -9.49
CA GLU A 295 -72.93 -65.37 -8.26
C GLU A 295 -71.41 -65.59 -8.43
N HIS A 296 -71.01 -66.64 -9.15
CA HIS A 296 -69.59 -66.90 -9.43
C HIS A 296 -68.98 -65.85 -10.38
N GLN A 297 -69.71 -65.42 -11.41
CA GLN A 297 -69.28 -64.34 -12.30
C GLN A 297 -69.12 -63.03 -11.54
N GLU A 298 -70.03 -62.72 -10.62
CA GLU A 298 -69.94 -61.53 -9.77
C GLU A 298 -68.70 -61.59 -8.85
N GLN A 299 -68.41 -62.75 -8.25
CA GLN A 299 -67.20 -62.95 -7.45
C GLN A 299 -65.92 -62.80 -8.27
N LEU A 300 -65.88 -63.31 -9.51
CA LEU A 300 -64.74 -63.16 -10.40
C LEU A 300 -64.51 -61.70 -10.80
N LEU A 301 -65.58 -60.93 -11.04
CA LEU A 301 -65.50 -59.50 -11.32
C LEU A 301 -64.98 -58.73 -10.11
N ALA A 302 -65.51 -58.98 -8.91
CA ALA A 302 -65.02 -58.36 -7.69
C ALA A 302 -63.53 -58.68 -7.44
N MET A 303 -63.11 -59.93 -7.64
CA MET A 303 -61.72 -60.33 -7.52
C MET A 303 -60.83 -59.61 -8.53
N LYS A 304 -61.28 -59.49 -9.79
CA LYS A 304 -60.56 -58.73 -10.82
C LYS A 304 -60.37 -57.27 -10.43
N GLU A 305 -61.41 -56.61 -9.94
CA GLU A 305 -61.35 -55.21 -9.49
C GLU A 305 -60.37 -55.02 -8.32
N THR A 306 -60.36 -55.94 -7.36
CA THR A 306 -59.41 -55.89 -6.24
C THR A 306 -57.96 -56.10 -6.69
N LEU A 307 -57.71 -57.03 -7.61
CA LEU A 307 -56.38 -57.25 -8.19
C LEU A 307 -55.92 -56.05 -9.00
N GLU A 308 -56.78 -55.44 -9.82
CA GLU A 308 -56.44 -54.21 -10.55
C GLU A 308 -56.09 -53.05 -9.60
N ALA A 309 -56.82 -52.91 -8.49
CA ALA A 309 -56.50 -51.93 -7.46
C ALA A 309 -55.15 -52.22 -6.78
N GLN A 310 -54.83 -53.49 -6.53
CA GLN A 310 -53.54 -53.90 -5.98
C GLN A 310 -52.38 -53.62 -6.95
N CYS A 311 -52.50 -54.02 -8.23
CA CYS A 311 -51.47 -53.74 -9.23
C CYS A 311 -51.19 -52.24 -9.38
N LYS A 312 -52.21 -51.39 -9.31
CA LYS A 312 -52.04 -49.92 -9.31
C LYS A 312 -51.25 -49.44 -8.09
N ARG A 313 -51.56 -49.96 -6.89
CA ARG A 313 -50.81 -49.64 -5.67
C ARG A 313 -49.36 -50.10 -5.76
N GLU A 314 -49.10 -51.29 -6.26
CA GLU A 314 -47.75 -51.84 -6.44
C GLU A 314 -46.93 -51.04 -7.46
N SER A 315 -47.56 -50.62 -8.57
CA SER A 315 -46.92 -49.74 -9.56
C SER A 315 -46.50 -48.41 -8.93
N ASN A 316 -47.38 -47.80 -8.13
CA ASN A 316 -47.06 -46.55 -7.41
C ASN A 316 -45.91 -46.73 -6.40
N LEU A 317 -45.90 -47.84 -5.65
CA LEU A 317 -44.83 -48.14 -4.71
C LEU A 317 -43.50 -48.39 -5.43
N THR A 318 -43.52 -49.08 -6.57
CA THR A 318 -42.34 -49.32 -7.39
C THR A 318 -41.75 -47.99 -7.88
N GLN A 319 -42.59 -47.09 -8.39
CA GLN A 319 -42.16 -45.76 -8.79
C GLN A 319 -41.58 -44.95 -7.63
N HIS A 320 -42.19 -45.03 -6.44
CA HIS A 320 -41.66 -44.36 -5.25
C HIS A 320 -40.29 -44.90 -4.84
N ILE A 321 -40.09 -46.21 -4.89
CA ILE A 321 -38.79 -46.85 -4.63
C ILE A 321 -37.74 -46.39 -5.63
N GLU A 322 -38.06 -46.27 -6.91
CA GLU A 322 -37.14 -45.75 -7.93
C GLU A 322 -36.74 -44.29 -7.66
N ASN A 323 -37.71 -43.45 -7.30
CA ASN A 323 -37.45 -42.06 -6.95
C ASN A 323 -36.54 -41.95 -5.71
N LEU A 324 -36.79 -42.78 -4.68
CA LEU A 324 -35.95 -42.83 -3.49
C LEU A 324 -34.53 -43.32 -3.81
N LYS A 325 -34.38 -44.34 -4.66
CA LYS A 325 -33.06 -44.79 -5.12
C LYS A 325 -32.29 -43.69 -5.82
N LYS A 326 -32.95 -42.93 -6.70
CA LYS A 326 -32.33 -41.79 -7.39
C LYS A 326 -31.87 -40.72 -6.39
N PHE A 327 -32.74 -40.36 -5.44
CA PHE A 327 -32.43 -39.39 -4.39
C PHE A 327 -31.24 -39.84 -3.51
N ILE A 328 -31.16 -41.12 -3.16
CA ILE A 328 -30.03 -41.67 -2.40
C ILE A 328 -28.71 -41.49 -3.18
N VAL A 329 -28.68 -41.84 -4.47
CA VAL A 329 -27.49 -41.68 -5.31
C VAL A 329 -27.08 -40.21 -5.43
N GLU A 330 -28.03 -39.30 -5.61
CA GLU A 330 -27.77 -37.86 -5.63
C GLU A 330 -27.14 -37.38 -4.31
N THR A 331 -27.70 -37.81 -3.18
CA THR A 331 -27.19 -37.48 -1.84
C THR A 331 -25.80 -38.05 -1.59
N GLU A 332 -25.52 -39.28 -2.05
CA GLU A 332 -24.22 -39.92 -1.95
C GLU A 332 -23.16 -39.16 -2.76
N ASN A 333 -23.51 -38.69 -3.96
CA ASN A 333 -22.62 -37.87 -4.79
C ASN A 333 -22.34 -36.52 -4.13
N GLU A 334 -23.35 -35.85 -3.56
CA GLU A 334 -23.16 -34.61 -2.81
C GLU A 334 -22.25 -34.81 -1.60
N LEU A 335 -22.41 -35.92 -0.86
CA LEU A 335 -21.54 -36.28 0.26
C LEU A 335 -20.10 -36.52 -0.20
N ALA A 336 -19.90 -37.22 -1.32
CA ALA A 336 -18.57 -37.44 -1.89
C ALA A 336 -17.89 -36.11 -2.27
N HIS A 337 -18.61 -35.20 -2.92
CA HIS A 337 -18.11 -33.87 -3.24
C HIS A 337 -17.82 -33.03 -1.98
N ALA A 338 -18.64 -33.14 -0.94
CA ALA A 338 -18.39 -32.45 0.32
C ALA A 338 -17.12 -32.98 1.01
N ARG A 339 -16.88 -34.30 1.00
CA ARG A 339 -15.65 -34.91 1.52
C ARG A 339 -14.42 -34.47 0.75
N GLN A 340 -14.49 -34.48 -0.59
CA GLN A 340 -13.38 -34.02 -1.42
C GLN A 340 -13.01 -32.57 -1.10
N ARG A 341 -13.99 -31.67 -0.99
CA ARG A 341 -13.75 -30.27 -0.60
C ARG A 341 -13.13 -30.15 0.80
N ALA A 342 -13.54 -30.99 1.74
CA ALA A 342 -12.96 -31.01 3.09
C ALA A 342 -11.50 -31.47 3.06
N GLU A 343 -11.17 -32.53 2.31
CA GLU A 343 -9.80 -33.01 2.14
C GLU A 343 -8.90 -31.98 1.44
N GLU A 344 -9.40 -31.29 0.42
CA GLU A 344 -8.69 -30.20 -0.26
C GLU A 344 -8.42 -29.04 0.69
N ALA A 345 -9.41 -28.64 1.49
CA ALA A 345 -9.25 -27.61 2.52
C ALA A 345 -8.21 -28.01 3.58
N GLU A 346 -8.17 -29.29 3.98
CA GLU A 346 -7.17 -29.79 4.93
C GLU A 346 -5.77 -29.77 4.32
N ARG A 347 -5.59 -30.20 3.06
CA ARG A 347 -4.30 -30.10 2.36
C ARG A 347 -3.79 -28.66 2.31
N VAL A 348 -4.65 -27.71 1.92
CA VAL A 348 -4.29 -26.28 1.91
C VAL A 348 -3.95 -25.79 3.32
N SER A 349 -4.68 -26.24 4.35
CA SER A 349 -4.36 -25.89 5.73
C SER A 349 -3.01 -26.45 6.19
N GLN A 350 -2.64 -27.66 5.78
CA GLN A 350 -1.36 -28.27 6.12
C GLN A 350 -0.19 -27.59 5.38
N GLU A 351 -0.37 -27.28 4.10
CA GLU A 351 0.62 -26.52 3.31
C GLU A 351 0.84 -25.11 3.86
N THR A 352 -0.26 -24.41 4.19
CA THR A 352 -0.17 -23.09 4.83
C THR A 352 0.49 -23.16 6.21
N HIS A 353 0.18 -24.17 7.03
CA HIS A 353 0.88 -24.35 8.31
C HIS A 353 2.38 -24.61 8.11
N GLY A 354 2.76 -25.48 7.17
CA GLY A 354 4.17 -25.78 6.91
C GLY A 354 4.93 -24.57 6.34
N THR A 355 4.29 -23.73 5.52
CA THR A 355 4.91 -22.48 5.05
C THR A 355 5.05 -21.46 6.15
N VAL A 356 4.06 -21.31 7.02
CA VAL A 356 4.13 -20.42 8.19
C VAL A 356 5.25 -20.86 9.15
N GLU A 357 5.40 -22.17 9.39
CA GLU A 357 6.51 -22.69 10.21
C GLU A 357 7.87 -22.36 9.60
N ARG A 358 8.03 -22.56 8.28
CA ARG A 358 9.28 -22.19 7.58
C ARG A 358 9.58 -20.70 7.68
N LEU A 359 8.57 -19.86 7.51
CA LEU A 359 8.72 -18.40 7.68
C LEU A 359 9.13 -18.04 9.10
N ALA A 360 8.51 -18.64 10.12
CA ALA A 360 8.87 -18.41 11.52
C ALA A 360 10.33 -18.85 11.81
N THR A 361 10.79 -19.97 11.25
CA THR A 361 12.19 -20.40 11.41
C THR A 361 13.18 -19.47 10.73
N LEU A 362 12.85 -18.95 9.54
CA LEU A 362 13.69 -17.97 8.84
C LEU A 362 13.72 -16.62 9.54
N GLU A 363 12.59 -16.17 10.07
CA GLU A 363 12.49 -14.92 10.83
C GLU A 363 13.33 -14.99 12.11
N ALA A 364 13.26 -16.10 12.85
CA ALA A 364 14.12 -16.32 14.03
C ALA A 364 15.61 -16.36 13.67
N ALA A 365 15.99 -16.94 12.53
CA ALA A 365 17.38 -16.96 12.07
C ALA A 365 17.87 -15.54 11.71
N LEU A 366 17.06 -14.75 11.00
CA LEU A 366 17.38 -13.36 10.66
C LEU A 366 17.45 -12.47 11.91
N GLU A 367 16.59 -12.69 12.90
CA GLU A 367 16.65 -11.98 14.18
C GLU A 367 17.93 -12.32 14.95
N HIS A 368 18.36 -13.58 14.90
CA HIS A 368 19.64 -14.00 15.47
C HIS A 368 20.84 -13.34 14.78
N GLU A 369 20.89 -13.32 13.44
CA GLU A 369 21.95 -12.63 12.69
C GLU A 369 21.96 -11.12 12.97
N ARG A 370 20.80 -10.48 13.08
CA ARG A 370 20.71 -9.06 13.46
C ARG A 370 21.26 -8.79 14.86
N ALA A 371 20.97 -9.68 15.82
CA ALA A 371 21.52 -9.59 17.16
C ALA A 371 23.05 -9.74 17.16
N GLN A 372 23.58 -10.73 16.43
CA GLN A 372 25.02 -10.92 16.26
C GLN A 372 25.69 -9.68 15.64
N HIS A 373 25.13 -9.12 14.57
CA HIS A 373 25.67 -7.91 13.95
C HIS A 373 25.58 -6.69 14.87
N ALA A 374 24.54 -6.58 15.70
CA ALA A 374 24.44 -5.51 16.69
C ALA A 374 25.57 -5.62 17.73
N ASP A 375 25.85 -6.83 18.21
CA ASP A 375 26.96 -7.09 19.14
C ASP A 375 28.33 -6.82 18.50
N GLU A 376 28.53 -7.19 17.22
CA GLU A 376 29.75 -6.88 16.46
C GLU A 376 29.96 -5.38 16.28
N VAL A 377 28.91 -4.64 15.92
CA VAL A 377 28.98 -3.18 15.77
C VAL A 377 29.33 -2.51 17.09
N GLU A 378 28.75 -2.97 18.20
CA GLU A 378 29.06 -2.43 19.52
C GLU A 378 30.51 -2.75 19.93
N SER A 379 30.99 -3.96 19.69
CA SER A 379 32.39 -4.34 19.90
C SER A 379 33.36 -3.47 19.09
N LEU A 380 33.05 -3.21 17.81
CA LEU A 380 33.85 -2.33 16.95
C LEU A 380 33.81 -0.87 17.40
N ARG A 381 32.67 -0.37 17.90
CA ARG A 381 32.56 0.97 18.48
C ARG A 381 33.47 1.12 19.69
N VAL A 382 33.41 0.18 20.62
CA VAL A 382 34.28 0.16 21.82
C VAL A 382 35.76 0.10 21.40
N ALA A 383 36.11 -0.73 20.43
CA ALA A 383 37.48 -0.81 19.91
C ALA A 383 37.95 0.52 19.27
N LEU A 384 37.06 1.20 18.52
CA LEU A 384 37.34 2.49 17.92
C LEU A 384 37.54 3.59 18.99
N GLU A 385 36.71 3.61 20.03
CA GLU A 385 36.85 4.54 21.15
C GLU A 385 38.16 4.34 21.90
N HIS A 386 38.55 3.09 22.18
CA HIS A 386 39.86 2.80 22.77
C HIS A 386 41.03 3.19 21.85
N ALA A 387 40.89 3.06 20.53
CA ALA A 387 41.92 3.51 19.60
C ALA A 387 42.05 5.04 19.59
N ARG A 388 40.93 5.77 19.68
CA ARG A 388 40.93 7.23 19.82
C ARG A 388 41.56 7.69 21.12
N GLN A 389 41.19 7.10 22.26
CA GLN A 389 41.80 7.41 23.56
C GLN A 389 43.31 7.23 23.53
N ARG A 390 43.80 6.11 22.99
CA ARG A 390 45.25 5.88 22.85
C ARG A 390 45.93 6.90 21.93
N ALA A 391 45.27 7.32 20.86
CA ALA A 391 45.81 8.36 19.98
C ALA A 391 45.88 9.73 20.68
N GLU A 392 44.83 10.11 21.42
CA GLU A 392 44.80 11.34 22.21
C GLU A 392 45.85 11.33 23.34
N GLU A 393 46.03 10.19 24.03
CA GLU A 393 47.10 10.02 25.02
C GLU A 393 48.49 10.14 24.38
N ALA A 394 48.68 9.53 23.20
CA ALA A 394 49.93 9.63 22.45
C ALA A 394 50.23 11.06 21.95
N GLU A 395 49.22 11.89 21.72
CA GLU A 395 49.39 13.33 21.41
C GLU A 395 49.65 14.18 22.67
N ARG A 396 48.99 13.87 23.80
CA ARG A 396 49.20 14.60 25.07
C ARG A 396 50.60 14.43 25.63
N VAL A 397 51.15 13.22 25.62
CA VAL A 397 52.48 12.93 26.19
C VAL A 397 53.58 13.84 25.62
N PRO A 398 53.77 13.98 24.29
CA PRO A 398 54.78 14.87 23.74
C PRO A 398 54.49 16.35 24.05
N GLN A 399 53.22 16.79 24.03
CA GLN A 399 52.84 18.17 24.40
C GLN A 399 53.18 18.48 25.85
N GLU A 400 52.82 17.62 26.81
CA GLU A 400 53.16 17.81 28.22
C GLU A 400 54.69 17.79 28.43
N THR A 401 55.43 16.93 27.71
CA THR A 401 56.91 16.95 27.78
C THR A 401 57.50 18.22 27.16
N HIS A 402 56.90 18.75 26.11
CA HIS A 402 57.32 19.99 25.46
C HIS A 402 57.05 21.19 26.38
N ASP A 403 55.83 21.31 26.90
CA ASP A 403 55.42 22.40 27.80
C ASP A 403 56.28 22.41 29.07
N THR A 404 56.56 21.23 29.65
CA THR A 404 57.45 21.13 30.82
C THR A 404 58.91 21.43 30.48
N ALA A 405 59.38 21.11 29.27
CA ALA A 405 60.71 21.49 28.81
C ALA A 405 60.81 23.01 28.59
N GLU A 406 59.83 23.62 27.93
CA GLU A 406 59.74 25.08 27.76
C GLU A 406 59.68 25.80 29.09
N GLN A 407 58.90 25.30 30.05
CA GLN A 407 58.82 25.87 31.38
C GLN A 407 60.19 25.85 32.09
N ARG A 408 60.91 24.72 32.04
CA ARG A 408 62.29 24.63 32.58
C ARG A 408 63.26 25.58 31.87
N HIS A 409 63.16 25.70 30.55
CA HIS A 409 63.99 26.64 29.78
C HIS A 409 63.69 28.09 30.17
N GLY A 410 62.41 28.45 30.34
CA GLY A 410 62.00 29.77 30.82
C GLY A 410 62.52 30.06 32.23
N GLU A 411 62.43 29.10 33.16
CA GLU A 411 62.99 29.22 34.50
C GLU A 411 64.51 29.41 34.47
N GLN A 412 65.23 28.66 33.63
CA GLN A 412 66.68 28.82 33.45
C GLN A 412 67.05 30.20 32.91
N LEU A 413 66.32 30.71 31.91
CA LEU A 413 66.52 32.04 31.37
C LEU A 413 66.27 33.12 32.43
N ALA A 414 65.20 32.99 33.22
CA ALA A 414 64.91 33.90 34.32
C ALA A 414 66.03 33.92 35.38
N THR A 415 66.61 32.77 35.72
CA THR A 415 67.77 32.72 36.62
C THR A 415 69.03 33.36 36.02
N LEU A 416 69.26 33.21 34.71
CA LEU A 416 70.38 33.84 34.00
C LEU A 416 70.20 35.36 33.91
N GLU A 417 68.98 35.83 33.63
CA GLU A 417 68.66 37.26 33.65
C GLU A 417 68.88 37.86 35.04
N ALA A 418 68.40 37.21 36.10
CA ALA A 418 68.63 37.66 37.46
C ALA A 418 70.13 37.72 37.82
N ALA A 419 70.93 36.74 37.37
CA ALA A 419 72.38 36.75 37.56
C ALA A 419 73.07 37.88 36.79
N LEU A 420 72.65 38.15 35.55
CA LEU A 420 73.17 39.25 34.74
C LEU A 420 72.76 40.62 35.31
N GLU A 421 71.54 40.77 35.79
CA GLU A 421 71.10 41.97 36.51
C GLU A 421 71.90 42.18 37.80
N HIS A 422 72.19 41.10 38.53
CA HIS A 422 73.05 41.16 39.69
C HIS A 422 74.48 41.59 39.34
N GLU A 423 75.08 41.04 38.29
CA GLU A 423 76.39 41.49 37.80
C GLU A 423 76.37 42.95 37.34
N ARG A 424 75.31 43.38 36.65
CA ARG A 424 75.14 44.79 36.26
C ARG A 424 75.02 45.69 37.48
N ALA A 425 74.31 45.27 38.52
CA ALA A 425 74.20 46.01 39.78
C ALA A 425 75.55 46.06 40.52
N GLN A 426 76.30 44.96 40.55
CA GLN A 426 77.66 44.93 41.13
C GLN A 426 78.65 45.80 40.33
N HIS A 427 78.57 45.79 39.00
CA HIS A 427 79.37 46.66 38.14
C HIS A 427 78.99 48.13 38.32
N ALA A 428 77.71 48.46 38.50
CA ALA A 428 77.27 49.81 38.83
C ALA A 428 77.82 50.27 40.20
N ASP A 429 77.78 49.40 41.22
CA ASP A 429 78.31 49.69 42.57
C ASP A 429 79.86 49.79 42.58
N ALA A 430 80.55 49.08 41.69
CA ALA A 430 82.00 49.17 41.49
C ALA A 430 82.44 50.44 40.74
N VAL A 431 81.56 51.02 39.91
CA VAL A 431 81.82 52.28 39.19
C VAL A 431 81.50 53.51 40.07
N GLU A 432 80.62 53.38 41.07
CA GLU A 432 80.32 54.45 42.04
C GLU A 432 81.31 54.55 43.22
N LYS A 433 82.18 53.55 43.46
CA LYS A 433 83.25 53.65 44.46
C LYS A 433 84.58 54.11 43.83
N PRO A 434 85.06 55.33 44.08
CA PRO A 434 86.42 55.71 43.73
C PRO A 434 87.41 54.98 44.65
N PRO A 435 88.66 54.73 44.21
CA PRO A 435 89.67 54.12 45.07
C PRO A 435 90.05 55.11 46.18
N CYS A 436 89.66 54.81 47.42
CA CYS A 436 90.38 55.32 48.60
C CYS A 436 91.59 54.42 48.83
N GLY A 437 92.77 55.04 48.79
CA GLY A 437 94.04 54.38 48.49
C GLY A 437 94.75 53.67 49.63
N ALA A 438 95.85 53.03 49.24
CA ALA A 438 97.19 53.08 49.83
C ALA A 438 98.19 52.55 48.79
#